data_AF-A0A2P5M1P4-F1
#
_entry.id   AF-A0A2P5M1P4-F1
#
_cell.length_a   1.000
_cell.length_b   1.000
_cell.length_c   1.000
_cell.angle_alpha   90.00
_cell.angle_beta   90.00
_cell.angle_gamma   90.00
#
_symmetry.space_group_name_H-M   'P 1'
#
loop_
_entity.id
_entity.type
_entity.pdbx_description
1 polymer ?
#
loop_
_entity_poly.entity_id
_entity_poly.type
_entity_poly.pdbx_seq_one_letter_code
_entity_poly.pdbx_strand_id
1 'polypeptide(L)'
;MKLIKNVNRKDIEQNHLQVGHTLYTPATGTVLDTIRQRNQAGKATFLLASQPVFAESAQVAYLLCEYINVIRNNDAKAIYKSFLCNSRIEALHGAIKISRHNALIAYPKSDRDVLIYDQEGFYADLFDPLSLGPDKALVPGVFFYSAWPDLLSHLDKGNAQDKAAVVVCLHNGFPVAALNRIQTLCKQKQIILIINVAHVPEGVAESTLAALVHTPDIVVWGEALTYHQVPFGAFSVIDDLYRPWATVATCFIHSSTYGGNSLATSLVRDRILENLSVTPEMTCRLESIADDPQARMAAFCTYINPITPLICQAAKLDLDIVSAKGSRIRIKQFAQETISLIDCIGGAGSNLRGYNPDDIGSVLEAHQPATDYWQDLARMLSSLTGLGHVLPAVSGACAVDIAITLAMLANSEKSRILIFKGNYAGKSLISINGTEEKFDREPFAPLYWDVAYLDIFSAQAESALMQELQSGTIALVWFEVMQGNSLNQVPSRLID
;
A
#
# COMPACT_ATOMS: atom_id res chain seq x y z
N MET A 1 10.27 -16.01 -7.01
CA MET A 1 9.68 -16.97 -6.05
C MET A 1 8.47 -17.58 -6.74
N LYS A 2 8.57 -18.78 -7.32
CA LYS A 2 7.43 -19.47 -7.94
C LYS A 2 6.66 -20.20 -6.84
N LEU A 3 5.37 -19.92 -6.67
CA LEU A 3 4.51 -20.76 -5.83
C LEU A 3 4.39 -22.13 -6.51
N ILE A 4 4.87 -23.19 -5.86
CA ILE A 4 4.85 -24.54 -6.41
C ILE A 4 3.40 -25.02 -6.45
N LYS A 5 2.80 -25.05 -7.64
CA LYS A 5 1.37 -25.33 -7.86
C LYS A 5 0.93 -26.78 -7.67
N ASN A 6 1.80 -27.70 -7.21
CA ASN A 6 1.46 -29.10 -6.98
C ASN A 6 2.31 -29.67 -5.83
N VAL A 7 1.99 -29.31 -4.59
CA VAL A 7 2.51 -30.04 -3.41
C VAL A 7 1.48 -31.09 -3.04
N ASN A 8 1.86 -32.37 -3.13
CA ASN A 8 1.01 -33.49 -2.72
C ASN A 8 0.71 -33.35 -1.21
N ARG A 9 -0.53 -33.60 -0.77
CA ARG A 9 -0.91 -33.45 0.66
C ARG A 9 0.00 -34.23 1.62
N LYS A 10 0.56 -35.36 1.17
CA LYS A 10 1.53 -36.16 1.93
C LYS A 10 2.92 -35.53 2.05
N ASP A 11 3.32 -34.68 1.10
CA ASP A 11 4.61 -33.98 1.13
C ASP A 11 4.58 -32.78 2.08
N ILE A 12 3.39 -32.29 2.44
CA ILE A 12 3.19 -31.18 3.40
C ILE A 12 3.41 -31.66 4.85
N GLU A 13 3.06 -32.91 5.16
CA GLU A 13 3.22 -33.46 6.53
C GLU A 13 4.66 -33.82 6.89
N GLN A 14 5.56 -33.98 5.89
CA GLN A 14 6.95 -34.40 6.11
C GLN A 14 8.00 -33.35 5.75
N ASN A 15 7.67 -32.35 4.93
CA ASN A 15 8.59 -31.26 4.66
C ASN A 15 8.32 -30.13 5.65
N HIS A 16 9.26 -29.92 6.57
CA HIS A 16 9.56 -28.58 7.04
C HIS A 16 9.66 -27.71 5.78
N LEU A 17 8.67 -26.86 5.52
CA LEU A 17 8.74 -25.85 4.48
C LEU A 17 10.06 -25.11 4.71
N GLN A 18 11.10 -25.44 3.95
CA GLN A 18 12.34 -24.68 3.96
C GLN A 18 11.93 -23.31 3.44
N VAL A 19 11.76 -22.37 4.36
CA VAL A 19 11.43 -20.98 4.07
C VAL A 19 12.62 -20.43 3.30
N GLY A 20 12.55 -20.52 1.97
CA GLY A 20 13.47 -19.83 1.08
C GLY A 20 13.38 -18.34 1.37
N HIS A 21 14.52 -17.74 1.70
CA HIS A 21 14.79 -16.31 1.90
C HIS A 21 13.60 -15.41 2.29
N THR A 22 13.58 -14.95 3.54
CA THR A 22 12.66 -13.91 4.00
C THR A 22 12.81 -12.64 3.16
N LEU A 23 11.70 -12.00 2.78
CA LEU A 23 11.74 -10.71 2.06
C LEU A 23 12.43 -9.63 2.90
N TYR A 24 12.21 -9.64 4.21
CA TYR A 24 12.82 -8.71 5.15
C TYR A 24 14.15 -9.23 5.67
N THR A 25 15.09 -8.31 5.84
CA THR A 25 16.39 -8.51 6.46
C THR A 25 16.34 -8.07 7.93
N PRO A 26 17.23 -8.61 8.80
CA PRO A 26 17.30 -8.16 10.18
C PRO A 26 17.61 -6.66 10.29
N ALA A 27 17.02 -6.00 11.29
CA ALA A 27 17.31 -4.60 11.58
C ALA A 27 18.79 -4.43 11.99
N THR A 28 19.44 -3.45 11.38
CA THR A 28 20.81 -3.02 11.67
C THR A 28 20.87 -2.15 12.93
N GLY A 29 22.08 -1.96 13.48
CA GLY A 29 22.31 -1.05 14.60
C GLY A 29 21.76 0.36 14.32
N THR A 30 21.94 0.88 13.11
CA THR A 30 21.41 2.18 12.68
C THR A 30 19.89 2.26 12.81
N VAL A 31 19.16 1.24 12.35
CA VAL A 31 17.70 1.22 12.47
C VAL A 31 17.26 1.14 13.93
N LEU A 32 17.91 0.29 14.73
CA LEU A 32 17.61 0.15 16.17
C LEU A 32 17.89 1.46 16.93
N ASP A 33 18.98 2.15 16.60
CA ASP A 33 19.35 3.44 17.18
C ASP A 33 18.34 4.53 16.80
N THR A 34 17.87 4.56 15.54
CA THR A 34 16.80 5.47 15.12
C THR A 34 15.51 5.23 15.91
N ILE A 35 15.10 3.97 16.11
CA ILE A 35 13.93 3.64 16.94
C ILE A 35 14.14 4.13 18.38
N ARG A 36 15.31 3.88 18.98
CA ARG A 36 15.65 4.30 20.34
C ARG A 36 15.60 5.82 20.50
N GLN A 37 16.26 6.55 19.61
CA GLN A 37 16.33 8.01 19.66
C GLN A 37 14.95 8.64 19.48
N ARG A 38 14.13 8.13 18.55
CA ARG A 38 12.76 8.62 18.34
C ARG A 38 11.88 8.37 19.55
N ASN A 39 11.99 7.19 20.17
CA ASN A 39 11.27 6.85 21.41
C ASN A 39 11.65 7.81 22.55
N GLN A 40 12.94 8.01 22.79
CA GLN A 40 13.45 8.92 23.83
C GLN A 40 13.06 10.38 23.59
N ALA A 41 13.08 10.83 22.33
CA ALA A 41 12.62 12.16 21.93
C ALA A 41 11.09 12.33 22.00
N GLY A 42 10.35 11.24 22.26
CA GLY A 42 8.89 11.26 22.28
C GLY A 42 8.29 11.55 20.90
N LYS A 43 8.93 11.18 19.79
CA LYS A 43 8.38 11.46 18.44
C LYS A 43 7.09 10.67 18.23
N ALA A 44 6.06 11.31 17.67
CA ALA A 44 4.83 10.63 17.31
C ALA A 44 5.02 9.86 16.00
N THR A 45 4.69 8.57 15.99
CA THR A 45 4.81 7.71 14.79
C THR A 45 3.62 7.83 13.85
N PHE A 46 2.40 7.88 14.42
CA PHE A 46 1.14 7.83 13.70
C PHE A 46 0.00 8.38 14.57
N LEU A 47 -0.90 9.21 14.02
CA LEU A 47 -2.06 9.77 14.75
C LEU A 47 -3.40 9.31 14.16
N LEU A 48 -3.62 9.45 12.85
CA LEU A 48 -4.80 8.91 12.19
C LEU A 48 -4.52 8.41 10.77
N ALA A 49 -5.36 7.50 10.29
CA ALA A 49 -5.37 7.12 8.89
C ALA A 49 -5.77 8.31 8.04
N SER A 50 -5.09 8.51 6.91
CA SER A 50 -5.27 9.67 6.03
C SER A 50 -4.68 10.99 6.50
N GLN A 51 -4.10 11.09 7.71
CA GLN A 51 -3.20 12.19 8.15
C GLN A 51 -2.46 11.89 9.47
N PRO A 52 -1.14 12.10 9.52
CA PRO A 52 -0.67 13.43 9.94
C PRO A 52 0.25 14.09 8.90
N VAL A 53 0.28 15.43 8.90
CA VAL A 53 1.26 16.27 8.17
C VAL A 53 2.62 16.18 8.87
N PHE A 54 3.19 14.97 8.96
CA PHE A 54 4.54 14.79 9.50
C PHE A 54 5.57 15.34 8.54
N ALA A 55 6.62 15.95 9.11
CA ALA A 55 7.75 16.46 8.35
C ALA A 55 8.39 15.35 7.53
N GLU A 56 8.61 14.17 8.13
CA GLU A 56 9.29 13.06 7.48
C GLU A 56 8.53 12.56 6.25
N SER A 57 7.20 12.47 6.32
CA SER A 57 6.38 12.03 5.21
C SER A 57 6.36 13.06 4.07
N ALA A 58 6.30 14.36 4.39
CA ALA A 58 6.41 15.43 3.40
C ALA A 58 7.81 15.50 2.76
N GLN A 59 8.87 15.30 3.56
CA GLN A 59 10.26 15.23 3.08
C GLN A 59 10.46 14.05 2.14
N VAL A 60 9.96 12.85 2.48
CA VAL A 60 10.04 11.68 1.58
C VAL A 60 9.31 11.95 0.27
N ALA A 61 8.09 12.49 0.31
CA ALA A 61 7.33 12.75 -0.91
C ALA A 61 8.03 13.78 -1.82
N TYR A 62 8.62 14.83 -1.24
CA TYR A 62 9.48 15.78 -1.93
C TYR A 62 10.71 15.10 -2.53
N LEU A 63 11.41 14.28 -1.74
CA LEU A 63 12.62 13.59 -2.17
C LEU A 63 12.37 12.56 -3.27
N LEU A 64 11.26 11.82 -3.25
CA LEU A 64 10.88 10.92 -4.34
C LEU A 64 10.64 11.69 -5.65
N CYS A 65 10.04 12.88 -5.56
CA CYS A 65 9.88 13.77 -6.71
C CYS A 65 11.23 14.27 -7.24
N GLU A 66 12.11 14.77 -6.37
CA GLU A 66 13.45 15.23 -6.78
C GLU A 66 14.33 14.08 -7.28
N TYR A 67 14.23 12.90 -6.68
CA TYR A 67 14.97 11.72 -7.10
C TYR A 67 14.70 11.39 -8.58
N ILE A 68 13.43 11.39 -9.00
CA ILE A 68 13.07 11.23 -10.42
C ILE A 68 13.65 12.37 -11.27
N ASN A 69 13.49 13.63 -10.85
CA ASN A 69 13.92 14.80 -11.63
C ASN A 69 15.45 14.87 -11.81
N VAL A 70 16.21 14.64 -10.73
CA VAL A 70 17.67 14.68 -10.72
C VAL A 70 18.25 13.57 -11.58
N ILE A 71 17.76 12.34 -11.45
CA ILE A 71 18.23 11.20 -12.24
C ILE A 71 17.96 11.40 -13.74
N ARG A 72 16.81 11.97 -14.08
CA ARG A 72 16.46 12.25 -15.47
C ARG A 72 17.23 13.43 -16.06
N ASN A 73 17.70 14.35 -15.22
CA ASN A 73 18.52 15.50 -15.62
C ASN A 73 17.96 16.27 -16.85
N ASN A 74 16.64 16.50 -16.87
CA ASN A 74 15.97 17.29 -17.90
C ASN A 74 15.80 18.74 -17.45
N ASP A 75 15.81 19.68 -18.41
CA ASP A 75 15.63 21.11 -18.14
C ASP A 75 14.30 21.45 -17.45
N ALA A 76 13.24 20.70 -17.78
CA ALA A 76 11.92 20.85 -17.16
C ALA A 76 11.70 19.81 -16.06
N LYS A 77 11.64 20.27 -14.81
CA LYS A 77 11.23 19.43 -13.67
C LYS A 77 9.73 19.14 -13.72
N ALA A 78 9.35 17.90 -13.45
CA ALA A 78 7.96 17.50 -13.29
C ALA A 78 7.61 17.42 -11.79
N ILE A 79 6.34 17.66 -11.45
CA ILE A 79 5.83 17.44 -10.10
C ILE A 79 5.18 16.06 -10.04
N TYR A 80 5.58 15.28 -9.04
CA TYR A 80 4.96 14.01 -8.71
C TYR A 80 4.31 14.07 -7.34
N LYS A 81 3.10 13.51 -7.25
CA LYS A 81 2.45 13.23 -5.97
C LYS A 81 2.69 11.79 -5.57
N SER A 82 3.09 11.59 -4.33
CA SER A 82 3.45 10.30 -3.76
C SER A 82 2.38 9.82 -2.79
N PHE A 83 1.87 8.62 -3.06
CA PHE A 83 1.05 7.86 -2.13
C PHE A 83 1.96 6.94 -1.32
N LEU A 84 1.85 6.95 0.02
CA LEU A 84 2.70 6.20 0.93
C LEU A 84 1.92 5.03 1.55
N CYS A 85 2.48 3.83 1.50
CA CYS A 85 1.85 2.58 1.95
C CYS A 85 2.90 1.59 2.51
N ASN A 86 2.46 0.38 2.88
CA ASN A 86 3.28 -0.51 3.73
C ASN A 86 4.09 -1.53 2.92
N SER A 87 3.82 -1.68 1.62
CA SER A 87 4.54 -2.63 0.77
C SER A 87 4.53 -2.24 -0.69
N ARG A 88 5.46 -2.83 -1.47
CA ARG A 88 5.45 -2.74 -2.94
C ARG A 88 4.16 -3.26 -3.58
N ILE A 89 3.48 -4.19 -2.92
CA ILE A 89 2.22 -4.78 -3.41
C ILE A 89 1.11 -3.75 -3.30
N GLU A 90 0.94 -3.15 -2.12
CA GLU A 90 -0.03 -2.07 -1.90
C GLU A 90 0.25 -0.87 -2.82
N ALA A 91 1.52 -0.56 -3.06
CA ALA A 91 1.93 0.52 -3.96
C ALA A 91 1.48 0.26 -5.41
N LEU A 92 1.66 -0.97 -5.92
CA LEU A 92 1.18 -1.34 -7.25
C LEU A 92 -0.35 -1.34 -7.32
N HIS A 93 -1.05 -1.81 -6.28
CA HIS A 93 -2.52 -1.73 -6.21
C HIS A 93 -2.97 -0.26 -6.31
N GLY A 94 -2.32 0.65 -5.60
CA GLY A 94 -2.57 2.08 -5.66
C GLY A 94 -2.36 2.67 -7.06
N ALA A 95 -1.25 2.32 -7.71
CA ALA A 95 -0.94 2.76 -9.08
C ALA A 95 -1.97 2.27 -10.10
N ILE A 96 -2.38 1.00 -10.03
CA ILE A 96 -3.43 0.45 -10.90
C ILE A 96 -4.76 1.19 -10.68
N LYS A 97 -5.14 1.43 -9.43
CA LYS A 97 -6.40 2.09 -9.09
C LYS A 97 -6.48 3.51 -9.62
N ILE A 98 -5.41 4.30 -9.48
CA ILE A 98 -5.44 5.67 -10.02
C ILE A 98 -5.49 5.66 -11.55
N SER A 99 -4.84 4.69 -12.20
CA SER A 99 -4.93 4.51 -13.65
C SER A 99 -6.34 4.13 -14.10
N ARG A 100 -7.00 3.18 -13.41
CA ARG A 100 -8.39 2.80 -13.70
C ARG A 100 -9.36 3.96 -13.51
N HIS A 101 -9.16 4.77 -12.47
CA HIS A 101 -10.00 5.93 -12.21
C HIS A 101 -9.83 7.01 -13.31
N ASN A 102 -8.59 7.26 -13.76
CA ASN A 102 -8.35 8.13 -14.91
C ASN A 102 -9.02 7.60 -16.18
N ALA A 103 -8.90 6.30 -16.44
CA ALA A 103 -9.52 5.66 -17.61
C ALA A 103 -11.05 5.68 -17.54
N LEU A 104 -11.66 5.51 -16.36
CA LEU A 104 -13.11 5.66 -16.16
C LEU A 104 -13.58 7.07 -16.54
N ILE A 105 -12.83 8.10 -16.14
CA ILE A 105 -13.19 9.50 -16.44
C ILE A 105 -13.03 9.80 -17.94
N ALA A 106 -11.93 9.34 -18.55
CA ALA A 106 -11.66 9.59 -19.96
C ALA A 106 -12.56 8.76 -20.90
N TYR A 107 -12.81 7.50 -20.53
CA TYR A 107 -13.51 6.50 -21.34
C TYR A 107 -14.45 5.67 -20.44
N PRO A 108 -15.66 6.16 -20.12
CA PRO A 108 -16.56 5.49 -19.15
C PRO A 108 -16.96 4.05 -19.51
N LYS A 109 -16.93 3.72 -20.80
CA LYS A 109 -17.25 2.37 -21.34
C LYS A 109 -16.02 1.46 -21.48
N SER A 110 -14.84 1.94 -21.11
CA SER A 110 -13.60 1.18 -21.13
C SER A 110 -13.68 -0.03 -20.21
N ASP A 111 -13.09 -1.14 -20.64
CA ASP A 111 -12.86 -2.32 -19.79
C ASP A 111 -11.82 -2.03 -18.68
N ARG A 112 -11.01 -0.96 -18.86
CA ARG A 112 -9.98 -0.48 -17.92
C ARG A 112 -8.93 -1.56 -17.62
N ASP A 113 -8.58 -2.32 -18.64
CA ASP A 113 -7.61 -3.40 -18.58
C ASP A 113 -6.21 -2.88 -18.24
N VAL A 114 -5.46 -3.71 -17.52
CA VAL A 114 -4.05 -3.45 -17.20
C VAL A 114 -3.18 -4.55 -17.79
N LEU A 115 -2.14 -4.17 -18.53
CA LEU A 115 -1.15 -5.11 -19.06
C LEU A 115 0.09 -5.06 -18.16
N ILE A 116 0.53 -6.19 -17.61
CA ILE A 116 1.68 -6.25 -16.70
C ILE A 116 2.76 -7.14 -17.30
N TYR A 117 3.93 -6.57 -17.56
CA TYR A 117 5.14 -7.35 -17.74
C TYR A 117 5.76 -7.65 -16.37
N ASP A 118 5.92 -8.94 -16.09
CA ASP A 118 6.58 -9.47 -14.90
C ASP A 118 7.26 -10.79 -15.28
N GLN A 119 8.59 -10.77 -15.42
CA GLN A 119 9.39 -11.91 -15.86
C GLN A 119 9.21 -13.14 -14.95
N GLU A 120 9.06 -12.91 -13.64
CA GLU A 120 9.02 -13.96 -12.62
C GLU A 120 7.60 -14.45 -12.33
N GLY A 121 6.58 -13.75 -12.84
CA GLY A 121 5.16 -14.07 -12.60
C GLY A 121 4.70 -13.88 -11.16
N PHE A 122 5.42 -13.08 -10.36
CA PHE A 122 5.11 -12.80 -8.96
C PHE A 122 3.70 -12.22 -8.80
N TYR A 123 3.35 -11.22 -9.60
CA TYR A 123 2.03 -10.58 -9.52
C TYR A 123 0.92 -11.44 -10.13
N ALA A 124 1.24 -12.31 -11.08
CA ALA A 124 0.27 -13.25 -11.65
C ALA A 124 -0.21 -14.24 -10.58
N ASP A 125 0.72 -14.82 -9.81
CA ASP A 125 0.38 -15.74 -8.71
C ASP A 125 -0.38 -15.03 -7.57
N LEU A 126 -0.18 -13.73 -7.38
CA LEU A 126 -0.89 -12.95 -6.35
C LEU A 126 -2.30 -12.53 -6.78
N PHE A 127 -2.46 -12.08 -8.03
CA PHE A 127 -3.72 -11.49 -8.52
C PHE A 127 -4.67 -12.58 -9.05
N ASP A 128 -4.12 -13.67 -9.58
CA ASP A 128 -4.88 -14.83 -10.08
C ASP A 128 -4.31 -16.13 -9.48
N PRO A 129 -4.44 -16.33 -8.15
CA PRO A 129 -3.85 -17.49 -7.47
C PRO A 129 -4.42 -18.83 -7.96
N LEU A 130 -5.66 -18.83 -8.47
CA LEU A 130 -6.33 -20.01 -9.02
C LEU A 130 -6.10 -20.18 -10.53
N SER A 131 -5.43 -19.21 -11.20
CA SER A 131 -5.17 -19.24 -12.64
C SER A 131 -6.46 -19.37 -13.47
N LEU A 132 -7.52 -18.67 -13.07
CA LEU A 132 -8.84 -18.69 -13.71
C LEU A 132 -8.96 -17.71 -14.88
N GLY A 133 -7.94 -16.88 -15.09
CA GLY A 133 -7.90 -15.88 -16.14
C GLY A 133 -8.43 -14.51 -15.70
N PRO A 134 -8.24 -13.49 -16.55
CA PRO A 134 -8.44 -12.08 -16.21
C PRO A 134 -9.89 -11.73 -15.82
N ASP A 135 -10.89 -12.51 -16.19
CA ASP A 135 -12.29 -12.23 -15.85
C ASP A 135 -12.67 -12.73 -14.45
N LYS A 136 -11.95 -13.75 -13.96
CA LYS A 136 -12.29 -14.48 -12.73
C LYS A 136 -11.20 -14.46 -11.66
N ALA A 137 -10.06 -13.83 -11.95
CA ALA A 137 -8.99 -13.56 -11.00
C ALA A 137 -9.48 -12.74 -9.78
N LEU A 138 -8.75 -12.78 -8.67
CA LEU A 138 -9.03 -11.93 -7.50
C LEU A 138 -8.91 -10.43 -7.83
N VAL A 139 -8.04 -10.10 -8.80
CA VAL A 139 -7.96 -8.77 -9.41
C VAL A 139 -8.27 -8.91 -10.91
N PRO A 140 -9.55 -8.78 -11.32
CA PRO A 140 -9.94 -8.92 -12.72
C PRO A 140 -9.40 -7.82 -13.62
N GLY A 141 -9.43 -8.01 -14.93
CA GLY A 141 -8.98 -7.03 -15.93
C GLY A 141 -7.48 -6.77 -15.89
N VAL A 142 -6.69 -7.79 -15.55
CA VAL A 142 -5.21 -7.72 -15.52
C VAL A 142 -4.63 -8.87 -16.34
N PHE A 143 -3.77 -8.54 -17.31
CA PHE A 143 -3.15 -9.48 -18.23
C PHE A 143 -1.65 -9.53 -17.98
N PHE A 144 -1.10 -10.72 -17.75
CA PHE A 144 0.30 -10.92 -17.38
C PHE A 144 1.14 -11.44 -18.54
N TYR A 145 2.36 -10.92 -18.65
CA TYR A 145 3.34 -11.28 -19.67
C TYR A 145 4.71 -11.51 -19.03
N SER A 146 5.32 -12.67 -19.27
CA SER A 146 6.71 -12.94 -18.88
C SER A 146 7.72 -12.55 -19.97
N ALA A 147 7.24 -12.28 -21.19
CA ALA A 147 8.03 -11.82 -22.32
C ALA A 147 7.49 -10.47 -22.82
N TRP A 148 8.33 -9.43 -22.81
CA TRP A 148 7.94 -8.09 -23.25
C TRP A 148 7.50 -8.00 -24.73
N PRO A 149 7.96 -8.86 -25.68
CA PRO A 149 7.44 -8.84 -27.04
C PRO A 149 5.95 -9.19 -27.12
N ASP A 150 5.46 -10.07 -26.24
CA ASP A 150 4.05 -10.46 -26.19
C ASP A 150 3.18 -9.33 -25.66
N LEU A 151 3.67 -8.64 -24.61
CA LEU A 151 3.04 -7.41 -24.11
C LEU A 151 2.95 -6.36 -25.21
N LEU A 152 4.05 -6.12 -25.95
CA LEU A 152 4.06 -5.19 -27.06
C LEU A 152 3.07 -5.59 -28.16
N SER A 153 2.99 -6.88 -28.50
CA SER A 153 2.04 -7.37 -29.50
C SER A 153 0.59 -7.09 -29.11
N HIS A 154 0.24 -7.29 -27.83
CA HIS A 154 -1.09 -6.94 -27.32
C HIS A 154 -1.31 -5.43 -27.40
N LEU A 155 -0.36 -4.64 -26.90
CA LEU A 155 -0.45 -3.18 -26.85
C LEU A 155 -0.61 -2.56 -28.25
N ASP A 156 0.08 -3.12 -29.27
CA ASP A 156 -0.02 -2.71 -30.66
C ASP A 156 -1.42 -2.98 -31.24
N LYS A 157 -1.96 -4.20 -31.04
CA LYS A 157 -3.22 -4.68 -31.64
C LYS A 157 -4.48 -4.22 -30.92
N GLY A 158 -4.39 -3.91 -29.62
CA GLY A 158 -5.55 -3.57 -28.79
C GLY A 158 -6.10 -2.16 -29.06
N ASN A 159 -7.39 -1.99 -28.79
CA ASN A 159 -8.01 -0.67 -28.68
C ASN A 159 -7.45 0.03 -27.44
N ALA A 160 -6.84 1.19 -27.66
CA ALA A 160 -6.22 1.97 -26.59
C ALA A 160 -7.22 2.42 -25.52
N GLN A 161 -8.46 2.70 -25.92
CA GLN A 161 -9.51 3.21 -25.03
C GLN A 161 -9.95 2.18 -23.99
N ASP A 162 -9.69 0.89 -24.22
CA ASP A 162 -10.05 -0.19 -23.30
C ASP A 162 -8.95 -0.45 -22.25
N LYS A 163 -7.78 0.21 -22.38
CA LYS A 163 -6.63 0.01 -21.49
C LYS A 163 -6.48 1.17 -20.50
N ALA A 164 -6.38 0.85 -19.21
CA ALA A 164 -6.09 1.82 -18.17
C ALA A 164 -4.58 2.06 -18.01
N ALA A 165 -3.76 0.99 -18.07
CA ALA A 165 -2.33 1.11 -17.88
C ALA A 165 -1.52 -0.04 -18.48
N VAL A 166 -0.23 0.22 -18.66
CA VAL A 166 0.82 -0.77 -18.85
C VAL A 166 1.78 -0.70 -17.68
N VAL A 167 2.05 -1.81 -17.02
CA VAL A 167 3.03 -1.94 -15.94
C VAL A 167 4.25 -2.68 -16.48
N VAL A 168 5.43 -2.13 -16.26
CA VAL A 168 6.70 -2.83 -16.52
C VAL A 168 7.41 -3.04 -15.18
N CYS A 169 7.42 -4.28 -14.70
CA CYS A 169 8.24 -4.69 -13.56
C CYS A 169 9.67 -4.85 -14.02
N LEU A 170 10.52 -3.91 -13.60
CA LEU A 170 11.93 -3.94 -13.97
C LEU A 170 12.67 -5.09 -13.27
N HIS A 171 13.73 -5.56 -13.92
CA HIS A 171 14.70 -6.49 -13.37
C HIS A 171 16.09 -6.06 -13.82
N ASN A 172 17.12 -6.65 -13.20
CA ASN A 172 18.49 -6.41 -13.64
C ASN A 172 18.66 -6.79 -15.12
N GLY A 173 19.19 -5.87 -15.94
CA GLY A 173 19.40 -6.08 -17.36
C GLY A 173 18.16 -5.95 -18.26
N PHE A 174 17.04 -5.35 -17.80
CA PHE A 174 15.89 -5.07 -18.67
C PHE A 174 16.32 -4.18 -19.88
N PRO A 175 15.98 -4.53 -21.14
CA PRO A 175 16.44 -3.78 -22.30
C PRO A 175 15.83 -2.37 -22.38
N VAL A 176 16.65 -1.34 -22.21
CA VAL A 176 16.23 0.08 -22.31
C VAL A 176 15.53 0.38 -23.65
N ALA A 177 16.02 -0.18 -24.76
CA ALA A 177 15.39 0.01 -26.07
C ALA A 177 13.95 -0.54 -26.13
N ALA A 178 13.69 -1.67 -25.47
CA ALA A 178 12.34 -2.22 -25.36
C ALA A 178 11.46 -1.34 -24.47
N LEU A 179 12.01 -0.83 -23.36
CA LEU A 179 11.28 0.09 -22.48
C LEU A 179 10.87 1.36 -23.21
N ASN A 180 11.80 1.97 -23.94
CA ASN A 180 11.54 3.18 -24.72
C ASN A 180 10.51 2.93 -25.82
N ARG A 181 10.51 1.74 -26.46
CA ARG A 181 9.46 1.38 -27.42
C ARG A 181 8.08 1.26 -26.77
N ILE A 182 7.98 0.57 -25.63
CA ILE A 182 6.73 0.49 -24.84
C ILE A 182 6.27 1.90 -24.48
N GLN A 183 7.18 2.73 -24.00
CA GLN A 183 6.89 4.11 -23.59
C GLN A 183 6.36 4.98 -24.73
N THR A 184 7.01 4.97 -25.89
CA THR A 184 6.56 5.71 -27.07
C THR A 184 5.15 5.27 -27.48
N LEU A 185 4.86 3.97 -27.46
CA LEU A 185 3.56 3.44 -27.82
C LEU A 185 2.47 3.84 -26.80
N CYS A 186 2.76 3.74 -25.50
CA CYS A 186 1.89 4.24 -24.44
C CYS A 186 1.55 5.71 -24.63
N LYS A 187 2.55 6.57 -24.92
CA LYS A 187 2.31 8.00 -25.19
C LYS A 187 1.45 8.23 -26.43
N GLN A 188 1.71 7.53 -27.54
CA GLN A 188 0.92 7.64 -28.77
C GLN A 188 -0.54 7.22 -28.57
N LYS A 189 -0.76 6.20 -27.75
CA LYS A 189 -2.09 5.65 -27.44
C LYS A 189 -2.76 6.30 -26.22
N GLN A 190 -2.10 7.26 -25.56
CA GLN A 190 -2.56 7.89 -24.32
C GLN A 190 -2.86 6.89 -23.18
N ILE A 191 -2.06 5.82 -23.09
CA ILE A 191 -2.15 4.81 -22.02
C ILE A 191 -1.10 5.14 -20.96
N ILE A 192 -1.49 5.08 -19.68
CA ILE A 192 -0.61 5.37 -18.56
C ILE A 192 0.48 4.29 -18.45
N LEU A 193 1.74 4.70 -18.41
CA LEU A 193 2.87 3.79 -18.15
C LEU A 193 3.29 3.81 -16.68
N ILE A 194 3.25 2.64 -16.05
CA ILE A 194 3.71 2.41 -14.68
C ILE A 194 5.07 1.70 -14.74
N ILE A 195 6.11 2.35 -14.21
CA ILE A 195 7.43 1.76 -14.05
C ILE A 195 7.55 1.22 -12.63
N ASN A 196 7.63 -0.09 -12.46
CA ASN A 196 7.77 -0.70 -11.15
C ASN A 196 9.23 -1.02 -10.87
N VAL A 197 9.84 -0.22 -9.97
CA VAL A 197 11.23 -0.35 -9.52
C VAL A 197 11.33 -0.91 -8.10
N ALA A 198 10.21 -1.34 -7.51
CA ALA A 198 10.11 -1.64 -6.09
C ALA A 198 10.98 -2.82 -5.61
N HIS A 199 11.50 -3.63 -6.52
CA HIS A 199 12.30 -4.82 -6.22
C HIS A 199 13.59 -4.93 -7.04
N VAL A 200 13.97 -3.88 -7.77
CA VAL A 200 15.24 -3.94 -8.50
C VAL A 200 16.42 -3.72 -7.56
N PRO A 201 17.59 -4.31 -7.86
CA PRO A 201 18.82 -3.96 -7.19
C PRO A 201 19.15 -2.46 -7.33
N GLU A 202 19.96 -1.96 -6.41
CA GLU A 202 20.49 -0.59 -6.45
C GLU A 202 21.20 -0.28 -7.77
N GLY A 203 21.00 0.93 -8.30
CA GLY A 203 21.55 1.37 -9.58
C GLY A 203 20.66 1.08 -10.79
N VAL A 204 19.83 0.01 -10.75
CA VAL A 204 18.97 -0.37 -11.88
C VAL A 204 17.82 0.63 -12.08
N ALA A 205 17.23 1.12 -10.98
CA ALA A 205 16.18 2.13 -11.03
C ALA A 205 16.73 3.43 -11.65
N GLU A 206 17.89 3.87 -11.17
CA GLU A 206 18.59 5.07 -11.61
C GLU A 206 18.96 5.00 -13.08
N SER A 207 19.66 3.95 -13.51
CA SER A 207 20.08 3.79 -14.91
C SER A 207 18.90 3.73 -15.86
N THR A 208 17.81 3.10 -15.44
CA THR A 208 16.61 2.94 -16.27
C THR A 208 15.84 4.26 -16.38
N LEU A 209 15.59 4.92 -15.25
CA LEU A 209 14.89 6.21 -15.22
C LEU A 209 15.65 7.28 -16.00
N ALA A 210 16.99 7.31 -15.90
CA ALA A 210 17.84 8.23 -16.65
C ALA A 210 17.75 8.01 -18.18
N ALA A 211 17.52 6.78 -18.61
CA ALA A 211 17.49 6.41 -20.02
C ALA A 211 16.08 6.51 -20.68
N LEU A 212 15.05 6.88 -19.91
CA LEU A 212 13.69 7.07 -20.42
C LEU A 212 13.58 8.31 -21.31
N VAL A 213 13.09 8.11 -22.53
CA VAL A 213 12.87 9.19 -23.52
C VAL A 213 11.81 10.18 -23.03
N HIS A 214 10.69 9.68 -22.51
CA HIS A 214 9.60 10.51 -22.00
C HIS A 214 9.55 10.53 -20.48
N THR A 215 8.85 11.53 -19.93
CA THR A 215 8.56 11.60 -18.50
C THR A 215 7.69 10.40 -18.08
N PRO A 216 8.12 9.61 -17.07
CA PRO A 216 7.31 8.50 -16.58
C PRO A 216 6.01 9.02 -15.97
N ASP A 217 4.91 8.30 -16.21
CA ASP A 217 3.60 8.71 -15.69
C ASP A 217 3.46 8.33 -14.21
N ILE A 218 3.87 7.10 -13.87
CA ILE A 218 3.89 6.57 -12.51
C ILE A 218 5.17 5.75 -12.27
N VAL A 219 5.80 5.94 -11.10
CA VAL A 219 6.90 5.10 -10.60
C VAL A 219 6.45 4.42 -9.30
N VAL A 220 6.63 3.10 -9.19
CA VAL A 220 6.31 2.31 -7.99
C VAL A 220 7.60 1.96 -7.24
N TRP A 221 7.61 2.29 -5.96
CA TRP A 221 8.69 2.12 -4.99
C TRP A 221 8.32 1.06 -3.94
N GLY A 222 9.33 0.48 -3.30
CA GLY A 222 9.14 -0.60 -2.34
C GLY A 222 10.22 -0.67 -1.27
N GLU A 223 10.34 -1.85 -0.69
CA GLU A 223 11.16 -2.16 0.47
C GLU A 223 12.67 -2.01 0.19
N ALA A 224 13.09 -1.91 -1.08
CA ALA A 224 14.46 -1.55 -1.43
C ALA A 224 14.89 -0.20 -0.83
N LEU A 225 13.96 0.75 -0.67
CA LEU A 225 14.21 2.06 -0.04
C LEU A 225 14.36 2.00 1.49
N THR A 226 14.22 0.82 2.08
CA THR A 226 14.46 0.58 3.51
C THR A 226 15.47 -0.54 3.74
N TYR A 227 16.21 -0.94 2.69
CA TYR A 227 17.05 -2.13 2.68
C TYR A 227 16.33 -3.40 3.14
N HIS A 228 15.01 -3.44 2.94
CA HIS A 228 14.15 -4.51 3.43
C HIS A 228 14.21 -4.68 4.96
N GLN A 229 14.53 -3.65 5.75
CA GLN A 229 14.56 -3.73 7.21
C GLN A 229 13.23 -3.34 7.86
N VAL A 230 12.43 -2.52 7.18
CA VAL A 230 11.07 -2.15 7.62
C VAL A 230 10.09 -2.17 6.44
N PRO A 231 8.80 -2.47 6.65
CA PRO A 231 7.79 -2.40 5.61
C PRO A 231 7.65 -0.99 5.03
N PHE A 232 7.69 -0.89 3.70
CA PHE A 232 7.49 0.35 2.99
C PHE A 232 7.08 0.10 1.54
N GLY A 233 6.20 0.96 1.03
CA GLY A 233 5.93 1.08 -0.38
C GLY A 233 5.41 2.47 -0.70
N ALA A 234 5.59 2.90 -1.94
CA ALA A 234 4.99 4.14 -2.42
C ALA A 234 4.78 4.08 -3.92
N PHE A 235 3.89 4.90 -4.46
CA PHE A 235 3.95 5.22 -5.87
C PHE A 235 3.94 6.73 -6.05
N SER A 236 4.72 7.22 -7.01
CA SER A 236 4.80 8.63 -7.39
C SER A 236 4.16 8.78 -8.76
N VAL A 237 3.12 9.60 -8.86
CA VAL A 237 2.34 9.85 -10.08
C VAL A 237 2.45 11.30 -10.48
N ILE A 238 2.62 11.57 -11.78
CA ILE A 238 2.69 12.93 -12.29
C ILE A 238 1.41 13.71 -11.93
N ASP A 239 1.56 14.98 -11.53
CA ASP A 239 0.50 15.80 -10.92
C ASP A 239 -0.84 15.75 -11.66
N ASP A 240 -0.81 15.83 -13.00
CA ASP A 240 -2.00 15.82 -13.85
C ASP A 240 -2.83 14.53 -13.73
N LEU A 241 -2.18 13.39 -13.49
CA LEU A 241 -2.86 12.10 -13.32
C LEU A 241 -3.39 11.91 -11.90
N TYR A 242 -3.01 12.76 -10.94
CA TYR A 242 -3.55 12.71 -9.58
C TYR A 242 -4.93 13.38 -9.45
N ARG A 243 -5.36 14.18 -10.45
CA ARG A 243 -6.62 14.94 -10.44
C ARG A 243 -7.86 14.18 -9.96
N PRO A 244 -8.08 12.88 -10.32
CA PRO A 244 -9.25 12.14 -9.84
C PRO A 244 -9.33 12.01 -8.31
N TRP A 245 -8.20 12.11 -7.60
CA TRP A 245 -8.10 12.06 -6.14
C TRP A 245 -7.81 13.42 -5.50
N ALA A 246 -7.92 14.50 -6.29
CA ALA A 246 -7.61 15.88 -5.89
C ALA A 246 -8.86 16.74 -5.63
N THR A 247 -9.99 16.13 -5.27
CA THR A 247 -11.24 16.85 -4.97
C THR A 247 -11.68 16.64 -3.53
N VAL A 248 -12.54 17.51 -2.99
CA VAL A 248 -13.11 17.34 -1.64
C VAL A 248 -13.81 15.99 -1.50
N ALA A 249 -14.55 15.55 -2.51
CA ALA A 249 -15.26 14.27 -2.48
C ALA A 249 -14.30 13.08 -2.52
N THR A 250 -13.22 13.16 -3.29
CA THR A 250 -12.37 11.99 -3.59
C THR A 250 -11.01 11.99 -2.89
N CYS A 251 -10.63 13.02 -2.16
CA CYS A 251 -9.31 13.09 -1.53
C CYS A 251 -9.05 12.02 -0.44
N PHE A 252 -10.11 11.39 0.08
CA PHE A 252 -10.03 10.26 1.01
C PHE A 252 -10.41 8.91 0.39
N ILE A 253 -10.73 8.87 -0.92
CA ILE A 253 -11.12 7.63 -1.60
C ILE A 253 -10.03 6.56 -1.49
N HIS A 254 -8.76 7.00 -1.51
CA HIS A 254 -7.63 6.18 -1.12
C HIS A 254 -6.56 7.06 -0.49
N SER A 255 -6.24 6.80 0.78
CA SER A 255 -5.33 7.63 1.56
C SER A 255 -4.05 6.89 1.96
N SER A 256 -2.95 7.64 2.05
CA SER A 256 -1.69 7.16 2.61
C SER A 256 -1.96 6.74 4.06
N THR A 257 -2.10 5.43 4.28
CA THR A 257 -2.51 4.87 5.56
C THR A 257 -1.29 4.74 6.49
N TYR A 258 -1.07 3.58 7.11
CA TYR A 258 0.07 3.32 8.02
C TYR A 258 1.45 3.51 7.36
N GLY A 259 1.57 3.42 6.04
CA GLY A 259 2.85 3.59 5.33
C GLY A 259 3.41 5.01 5.36
N GLY A 260 2.57 5.99 5.65
CA GLY A 260 2.99 7.38 5.89
C GLY A 260 3.45 7.65 7.32
N ASN A 261 3.73 6.62 8.13
CA ASN A 261 4.21 6.81 9.50
C ASN A 261 5.62 7.42 9.53
N SER A 262 5.86 8.27 10.51
CA SER A 262 7.08 9.10 10.59
C SER A 262 8.36 8.28 10.87
N LEU A 263 8.25 7.06 11.41
CA LEU A 263 9.40 6.18 11.62
C LEU A 263 9.89 5.62 10.28
N ALA A 264 9.01 4.95 9.52
CA ALA A 264 9.37 4.38 8.23
C ALA A 264 9.81 5.48 7.24
N THR A 265 9.10 6.61 7.19
CA THR A 265 9.48 7.71 6.30
C THR A 265 10.80 8.39 6.72
N SER A 266 11.16 8.41 8.01
CA SER A 266 12.50 8.88 8.41
C SER A 266 13.63 8.01 7.84
N LEU A 267 13.46 6.69 7.90
CA LEU A 267 14.44 5.73 7.35
C LEU A 267 14.55 5.84 5.83
N VAL A 268 13.42 5.99 5.13
CA VAL A 268 13.39 6.18 3.68
C VAL A 268 14.05 7.50 3.28
N ARG A 269 13.76 8.58 4.00
CA ARG A 269 14.38 9.90 3.75
C ARG A 269 15.91 9.77 3.81
N ASP A 270 16.42 9.22 4.90
CA ASP A 270 17.86 9.10 5.12
C ASP A 270 18.50 8.25 4.02
N ARG A 271 17.83 7.14 3.64
CA ARG A 271 18.27 6.31 2.52
C ARG A 271 18.34 7.04 1.18
N ILE A 272 17.33 7.85 0.86
CA ILE A 272 17.34 8.62 -0.40
C ILE A 272 18.49 9.63 -0.37
N LEU A 273 18.73 10.29 0.78
CA LEU A 273 19.80 11.28 0.92
C LEU A 273 21.22 10.68 0.81
N GLU A 274 21.40 9.42 1.16
CA GLU A 274 22.67 8.70 0.95
C GLU A 274 23.00 8.51 -0.53
N ASN A 275 21.98 8.33 -1.37
CA ASN A 275 22.12 7.94 -2.77
C ASN A 275 21.90 9.07 -3.78
N LEU A 276 21.23 10.15 -3.35
CA LEU A 276 20.90 11.28 -4.20
C LEU A 276 21.93 12.39 -4.03
N SER A 277 22.37 13.00 -5.13
CA SER A 277 23.19 14.21 -5.06
C SER A 277 22.35 15.38 -4.54
N VAL A 278 22.51 15.71 -3.26
CA VAL A 278 21.74 16.76 -2.58
C VAL A 278 22.32 18.14 -2.91
N THR A 279 21.48 19.05 -3.41
CA THR A 279 21.86 20.45 -3.64
C THR A 279 21.62 21.32 -2.39
N PRO A 280 22.25 22.51 -2.29
CA PRO A 280 21.94 23.46 -1.22
C PRO A 280 20.46 23.87 -1.18
N GLU A 281 19.82 23.99 -2.35
CA GLU A 281 18.38 24.28 -2.45
C GLU A 281 17.53 23.16 -1.84
N MET A 282 17.87 21.89 -2.14
CA MET A 282 17.19 20.74 -1.55
C MET A 282 17.35 20.71 -0.03
N THR A 283 18.56 21.00 0.47
CA THR A 283 18.84 21.05 1.91
C THR A 283 17.97 22.11 2.60
N CYS A 284 17.98 23.33 2.08
CA CYS A 284 17.15 24.43 2.57
C CYS A 284 15.65 24.07 2.54
N ARG A 285 15.20 23.38 1.48
CA ARG A 285 13.81 22.94 1.37
C ARG A 285 13.45 21.88 2.42
N LEU A 286 14.35 20.93 2.69
CA LEU A 286 14.15 19.89 3.70
C LEU A 286 14.07 20.47 5.11
N GLU A 287 14.96 21.42 5.44
CA GLU A 287 14.96 22.16 6.71
C GLU A 287 13.67 22.96 6.86
N SER A 288 13.25 23.68 5.81
CA SER A 288 11.98 24.42 5.79
C SER A 288 10.77 23.51 6.03
N ILE A 289 10.70 22.33 5.41
CA ILE A 289 9.63 21.34 5.67
C ILE A 289 9.67 20.83 7.12
N ALA A 290 10.87 20.68 7.70
CA ALA A 290 11.03 20.22 9.07
C ALA A 290 10.54 21.25 10.09
N ASP A 291 10.89 22.52 9.91
CA ASP A 291 10.80 23.51 10.97
C ASP A 291 9.64 24.50 10.82
N ASP A 292 9.11 24.69 9.60
CA ASP A 292 8.00 25.59 9.32
C ASP A 292 6.71 24.82 8.98
N PRO A 293 5.67 24.86 9.84
CA PRO A 293 4.38 24.23 9.58
C PRO A 293 3.72 24.67 8.27
N GLN A 294 3.90 25.92 7.82
CA GLN A 294 3.32 26.40 6.57
C GLN A 294 4.04 25.81 5.36
N ALA A 295 5.38 25.81 5.37
CA ALA A 295 6.16 25.15 4.33
C ALA A 295 5.90 23.63 4.27
N ARG A 296 5.75 22.99 5.44
CA ARG A 296 5.38 21.57 5.56
C ARG A 296 4.02 21.29 4.94
N MET A 297 3.02 22.13 5.26
CA MET A 297 1.68 22.05 4.69
C MET A 297 1.72 22.20 3.17
N ALA A 298 2.43 23.22 2.67
CA ALA A 298 2.59 23.46 1.24
C ALA A 298 3.24 22.26 0.54
N ALA A 299 4.31 21.68 1.11
CA ALA A 299 4.94 20.48 0.58
C ALA A 299 3.98 19.28 0.55
N PHE A 300 3.16 19.10 1.58
CA PHE A 300 2.15 18.04 1.61
C PHE A 300 1.10 18.23 0.50
N CYS A 301 0.62 19.47 0.30
CA CYS A 301 -0.30 19.81 -0.79
C CYS A 301 0.30 19.53 -2.17
N THR A 302 1.57 19.88 -2.36
CA THR A 302 2.27 19.72 -3.64
C THR A 302 2.61 18.26 -3.91
N TYR A 303 3.14 17.52 -2.94
CA TYR A 303 3.77 16.22 -3.17
C TYR A 303 3.00 15.02 -2.64
N ILE A 304 1.88 15.19 -1.94
CA ILE A 304 1.07 14.05 -1.44
C ILE A 304 -0.38 14.19 -1.87
N ASN A 305 -1.10 15.19 -1.35
CA ASN A 305 -2.51 15.38 -1.65
C ASN A 305 -2.86 16.87 -1.50
N PRO A 306 -3.45 17.53 -2.51
CA PRO A 306 -3.68 18.97 -2.47
C PRO A 306 -4.86 19.39 -1.59
N ILE A 307 -5.74 18.47 -1.17
CA ILE A 307 -7.00 18.79 -0.49
C ILE A 307 -7.01 18.31 0.97
N THR A 308 -6.58 17.07 1.22
CA THR A 308 -6.56 16.46 2.56
C THR A 308 -5.91 17.35 3.64
N PRO A 309 -4.67 17.88 3.44
CA PRO A 309 -4.07 18.90 4.32
C PRO A 309 -4.98 20.08 4.68
N LEU A 310 -5.68 20.64 3.70
CA LEU A 310 -6.54 21.80 3.91
C LEU A 310 -7.78 21.46 4.73
N ILE A 311 -8.36 20.26 4.51
CA ILE A 311 -9.48 19.77 5.32
C ILE A 311 -9.03 19.54 6.76
N CYS A 312 -7.86 18.93 6.97
CA CYS A 312 -7.33 18.70 8.30
C CYS A 312 -7.01 20.00 9.02
N GLN A 313 -6.47 21.01 8.32
CA GLN A 313 -6.31 22.36 8.86
C GLN A 313 -7.66 22.98 9.26
N ALA A 314 -8.67 22.90 8.40
CA ALA A 314 -10.00 23.41 8.71
C ALA A 314 -10.62 22.71 9.94
N ALA A 315 -10.31 21.42 10.12
CA ALA A 315 -10.71 20.62 11.29
C ALA A 315 -9.80 20.79 12.52
N LYS A 316 -8.73 21.60 12.44
CA LYS A 316 -7.70 21.77 13.48
C LYS A 316 -6.99 20.48 13.87
N LEU A 317 -6.78 19.60 12.90
CA LEU A 317 -6.07 18.32 13.01
C LEU A 317 -4.64 18.39 12.43
N ASP A 318 -4.22 19.54 11.90
CA ASP A 318 -2.85 19.83 11.43
C ASP A 318 -1.90 20.14 12.60
N LEU A 319 -1.86 19.23 13.58
CA LEU A 319 -1.15 19.41 14.84
C LEU A 319 0.38 19.47 14.65
N ASP A 320 1.02 20.53 15.15
CA ASP A 320 2.49 20.61 15.25
C ASP A 320 2.96 19.88 16.52
N ILE A 321 3.02 18.55 16.43
CA ILE A 321 3.33 17.66 17.55
C ILE A 321 4.82 17.77 17.90
N VAL A 322 5.11 18.28 19.10
CA VAL A 322 6.46 18.38 19.66
C VAL A 322 6.91 17.04 20.24
N SER A 323 6.01 16.38 20.96
CA SER A 323 6.27 15.05 21.56
C SER A 323 4.97 14.34 21.93
N ALA A 324 4.99 13.03 22.09
CA ALA A 324 3.88 12.20 22.52
C ALA A 324 4.35 11.11 23.48
N LYS A 325 3.58 10.82 24.52
CA LYS A 325 3.87 9.74 25.48
C LYS A 325 2.58 9.19 26.10
N GLY A 326 2.44 7.86 26.16
CA GLY A 326 1.22 7.21 26.60
C GLY A 326 0.03 7.67 25.75
N SER A 327 -1.05 8.14 26.38
CA SER A 327 -2.20 8.72 25.68
C SER A 327 -2.13 10.23 25.49
N ARG A 328 -0.98 10.87 25.75
CA ARG A 328 -0.84 12.35 25.68
C ARG A 328 0.04 12.78 24.52
N ILE A 329 -0.38 13.83 23.84
CA ILE A 329 0.38 14.54 22.81
C ILE A 329 0.61 15.99 23.26
N ARG A 330 1.83 16.49 23.13
CA ARG A 330 2.18 17.90 23.34
C ARG A 330 2.35 18.55 21.98
N ILE A 331 1.59 19.61 21.74
CA ILE A 331 1.62 20.36 20.48
C ILE A 331 2.09 21.79 20.74
N LYS A 332 2.71 22.40 19.73
CA LYS A 332 3.10 23.80 19.77
C LYS A 332 1.89 24.70 19.46
N GLN A 333 1.73 25.76 20.25
CA GLN A 333 0.78 26.85 20.03
C GLN A 333 1.56 28.13 19.67
N PHE A 334 0.84 29.21 19.30
CA PHE A 334 1.43 30.52 19.04
C PHE A 334 2.46 30.93 20.13
N ALA A 335 3.54 31.60 19.72
CA ALA A 335 4.60 32.13 20.61
C ALA A 335 5.38 31.10 21.47
N GLN A 336 5.55 29.86 20.98
CA GLN A 336 6.31 28.77 21.64
C GLN A 336 5.68 28.19 22.92
N GLU A 337 4.45 28.56 23.25
CA GLU A 337 3.70 27.85 24.28
C GLU A 337 3.34 26.43 23.79
N THR A 338 3.34 25.44 24.69
CA THR A 338 2.91 24.07 24.36
C THR A 338 1.68 23.70 25.16
N ILE A 339 0.70 23.08 24.50
CA ILE A 339 -0.48 22.50 25.17
C ILE A 339 -0.41 20.97 25.13
N SER A 340 -0.85 20.33 26.21
CA SER A 340 -1.01 18.88 26.29
C SER A 340 -2.44 18.49 25.96
N LEU A 341 -2.62 17.60 25.00
CA LEU A 341 -3.89 17.00 24.64
C LEU A 341 -3.91 15.52 25.03
N ILE A 342 -5.11 14.96 25.19
CA ILE A 342 -5.34 13.52 25.30
C ILE A 342 -5.71 13.02 23.90
N ASP A 343 -5.01 12.01 23.41
CA ASP A 343 -5.32 11.35 22.15
C ASP A 343 -6.43 10.31 22.37
N CYS A 344 -7.64 10.64 21.92
CA CYS A 344 -8.79 9.74 21.87
C CYS A 344 -9.00 9.13 20.47
N ILE A 345 -8.14 9.44 19.49
CA ILE A 345 -8.15 8.85 18.15
C ILE A 345 -7.40 7.51 18.17
N GLY A 346 -6.30 7.44 18.93
CA GLY A 346 -5.57 6.21 19.21
C GLY A 346 -5.01 5.53 17.96
N GLY A 347 -4.64 6.31 16.93
CA GLY A 347 -4.10 5.73 15.70
C GLY A 347 -5.11 4.90 14.91
N ALA A 348 -6.41 5.17 15.05
CA ALA A 348 -7.48 4.32 14.52
C ALA A 348 -7.37 2.85 15.02
N GLY A 349 -6.98 2.67 16.28
CA GLY A 349 -6.83 1.37 16.94
C GLY A 349 -5.41 0.83 16.98
N SER A 350 -4.44 1.46 16.31
CA SER A 350 -3.04 1.01 16.28
C SER A 350 -2.23 1.39 17.52
N ASN A 351 -2.65 2.39 18.31
CA ASN A 351 -1.91 2.88 19.48
C ASN A 351 -2.43 2.32 20.82
N LEU A 352 -2.74 1.02 20.91
CA LEU A 352 -3.28 0.40 22.14
C LEU A 352 -2.35 0.58 23.36
N ARG A 353 -1.03 0.56 23.14
CA ARG A 353 -0.01 0.76 24.19
C ARG A 353 0.37 2.23 24.40
N GLY A 354 -0.28 3.16 23.68
CA GLY A 354 0.07 4.58 23.65
C GLY A 354 1.38 4.88 22.90
N TYR A 355 1.72 6.16 22.83
CA TYR A 355 2.95 6.65 22.21
C TYR A 355 4.17 6.38 23.10
N ASN A 356 5.28 6.03 22.47
CA ASN A 356 6.60 5.89 23.08
C ASN A 356 6.59 5.13 24.43
N PRO A 357 6.22 3.82 24.42
CA PRO A 357 6.25 3.00 25.62
C PRO A 357 7.64 2.96 26.29
N ASP A 358 7.67 2.90 27.61
CA ASP A 358 8.90 2.96 28.41
C ASP A 358 9.81 1.74 28.24
N ASP A 359 9.25 0.60 27.82
CA ASP A 359 9.96 -0.67 27.65
C ASP A 359 10.63 -0.84 26.28
N ILE A 360 10.45 0.10 25.35
CA ILE A 360 11.11 0.00 24.02
C ILE A 360 12.63 -0.06 24.17
N GLY A 361 13.22 0.72 25.09
CA GLY A 361 14.66 0.70 25.32
C GLY A 361 15.19 -0.68 25.72
N SER A 362 14.53 -1.34 26.67
CA SER A 362 14.92 -2.68 27.13
C SER A 362 14.68 -3.76 26.07
N VAL A 363 13.61 -3.63 25.27
CA VAL A 363 13.37 -4.52 24.12
C VAL A 363 14.50 -4.41 23.09
N LEU A 364 14.97 -3.20 22.80
CA LEU A 364 16.08 -2.99 21.85
C LEU A 364 17.42 -3.48 22.40
N GLU A 365 17.68 -3.34 23.70
CA GLU A 365 18.90 -3.85 24.35
C GLU A 365 18.93 -5.39 24.39
N ALA A 366 17.76 -6.02 24.57
CA ALA A 366 17.62 -7.47 24.57
C ALA A 366 17.52 -8.08 23.16
N HIS A 367 17.47 -7.26 22.10
CA HIS A 367 17.31 -7.74 20.73
C HIS A 367 18.54 -8.55 20.28
N GLN A 368 18.30 -9.76 19.79
CA GLN A 368 19.30 -10.66 19.25
C GLN A 368 19.01 -10.91 17.77
N PRO A 369 19.81 -10.39 16.83
CA PRO A 369 19.52 -10.47 15.39
C PRO A 369 19.36 -11.89 14.84
N ALA A 370 19.95 -12.89 15.51
CA ALA A 370 19.87 -14.29 15.12
C ALA A 370 18.61 -15.00 15.63
N THR A 371 17.83 -14.38 16.52
CA THR A 371 16.62 -14.97 17.09
C THR A 371 15.46 -14.84 16.10
N ASP A 372 14.77 -15.95 15.87
CA ASP A 372 13.55 -15.96 15.08
C ASP A 372 12.33 -15.52 15.91
N TYR A 373 12.24 -14.20 16.11
CA TYR A 373 11.11 -13.58 16.81
C TYR A 373 9.76 -13.83 16.13
N TRP A 374 9.76 -14.14 14.82
CA TRP A 374 8.54 -14.48 14.11
C TRP A 374 8.00 -15.85 14.55
N GLN A 375 8.87 -16.85 14.67
CA GLN A 375 8.48 -18.17 15.17
C GLN A 375 7.99 -18.12 16.62
N ASP A 376 8.59 -17.26 17.45
CA ASP A 376 8.13 -17.02 18.83
C ASP A 376 6.73 -16.41 18.86
N LEU A 377 6.49 -15.37 18.07
CA LEU A 377 5.19 -14.74 17.92
C LEU A 377 4.14 -15.72 17.38
N ALA A 378 4.48 -16.52 16.38
CA ALA A 378 3.59 -17.52 15.80
C ALA A 378 3.14 -18.56 16.83
N ARG A 379 4.06 -19.05 17.68
CA ARG A 379 3.71 -19.97 18.79
C ARG A 379 2.77 -19.32 19.81
N MET A 380 3.05 -18.08 20.19
CA MET A 380 2.19 -17.34 21.12
C MET A 380 0.78 -17.13 20.56
N LEU A 381 0.67 -16.68 19.32
CA LEU A 381 -0.62 -16.47 18.65
C LEU A 381 -1.39 -17.78 18.48
N SER A 382 -0.71 -18.87 18.13
CA SER A 382 -1.33 -20.20 18.05
C SER A 382 -1.92 -20.62 19.40
N SER A 383 -1.17 -20.43 20.49
CA SER A 383 -1.66 -20.74 21.84
C SER A 383 -2.85 -19.87 22.28
N LEU A 384 -2.92 -18.61 21.85
CA LEU A 384 -3.99 -17.68 22.24
C LEU A 384 -5.26 -17.87 21.42
N THR A 385 -5.12 -18.26 20.15
CA THR A 385 -6.24 -18.32 19.19
C THR A 385 -6.73 -19.74 18.93
N GLY A 386 -5.92 -20.76 19.23
CA GLY A 386 -6.17 -22.14 18.85
C GLY A 386 -5.93 -22.45 17.37
N LEU A 387 -5.48 -21.47 16.57
CA LEU A 387 -5.18 -21.64 15.15
C LEU A 387 -3.78 -22.23 14.95
N GLY A 388 -3.65 -23.21 14.04
CA GLY A 388 -2.38 -23.93 13.82
C GLY A 388 -1.32 -23.18 13.01
N HIS A 389 -1.70 -22.13 12.29
CA HIS A 389 -0.80 -21.39 11.39
C HIS A 389 -1.01 -19.88 11.50
N VAL A 390 0.08 -19.13 11.28
CA VAL A 390 0.09 -17.67 11.24
C VAL A 390 0.94 -17.23 10.05
N LEU A 391 0.46 -16.23 9.30
CA LEU A 391 1.22 -15.60 8.22
C LEU A 391 1.49 -14.13 8.56
N PRO A 392 2.67 -13.59 8.23
CA PRO A 392 2.99 -12.20 8.49
C PRO A 392 2.23 -11.30 7.51
N ALA A 393 1.73 -10.19 8.02
CA ALA A 393 1.13 -9.13 7.23
C ALA A 393 1.67 -7.78 7.71
N VAL A 394 1.89 -6.86 6.77
CA VAL A 394 2.47 -5.54 7.06
C VAL A 394 1.41 -4.46 7.23
N SER A 395 0.14 -4.81 7.01
CA SER A 395 -1.01 -3.93 7.18
C SER A 395 -2.28 -4.75 7.35
N GLY A 396 -3.37 -4.10 7.79
CA GLY A 396 -4.69 -4.74 7.84
C GLY A 396 -5.15 -5.21 6.46
N ALA A 397 -5.00 -4.38 5.42
CA ALA A 397 -5.37 -4.75 4.05
C ALA A 397 -4.56 -5.96 3.55
N CYS A 398 -3.26 -6.01 3.85
CA CYS A 398 -2.40 -7.16 3.52
C CYS A 398 -2.87 -8.44 4.22
N ALA A 399 -3.29 -8.36 5.50
CA ALA A 399 -3.84 -9.51 6.22
C ALA A 399 -5.14 -10.01 5.56
N VAL A 400 -6.01 -9.10 5.11
CA VAL A 400 -7.24 -9.48 4.39
C VAL A 400 -6.95 -10.06 3.00
N ASP A 401 -5.99 -9.50 2.26
CA ASP A 401 -5.55 -10.04 0.97
C ASP A 401 -5.11 -11.50 1.11
N ILE A 402 -4.31 -11.79 2.15
CA ILE A 402 -3.85 -13.15 2.48
C ILE A 402 -5.06 -14.03 2.84
N ALA A 403 -5.97 -13.56 3.70
CA ALA A 403 -7.13 -14.34 4.14
C ALA A 403 -8.06 -14.70 2.97
N ILE A 404 -8.38 -13.74 2.10
CA ILE A 404 -9.17 -13.98 0.89
C ILE A 404 -8.45 -14.99 -0.01
N THR A 405 -7.17 -14.77 -0.29
CA THR A 405 -6.37 -15.65 -1.15
C THR A 405 -6.35 -17.09 -0.63
N LEU A 406 -6.10 -17.29 0.67
CA LEU A 406 -6.11 -18.61 1.30
C LEU A 406 -7.49 -19.26 1.25
N ALA A 407 -8.56 -18.52 1.52
CA ALA A 407 -9.91 -19.06 1.48
C ALA A 407 -10.30 -19.55 0.08
N MET A 408 -9.94 -18.78 -0.96
CA MET A 408 -10.15 -19.17 -2.35
C MET A 408 -9.30 -20.39 -2.75
N LEU A 409 -8.03 -20.43 -2.35
CA LEU A 409 -7.15 -21.59 -2.61
C LEU A 409 -7.65 -22.86 -1.90
N ALA A 410 -8.11 -22.74 -0.66
CA ALA A 410 -8.62 -23.85 0.13
C ALA A 410 -9.98 -24.39 -0.37
N ASN A 411 -10.75 -23.55 -1.06
CA ASN A 411 -12.05 -23.88 -1.65
C ASN A 411 -12.05 -23.61 -3.16
N SER A 412 -11.06 -24.14 -3.88
CA SER A 412 -10.83 -23.86 -5.32
C SER A 412 -12.01 -24.15 -6.25
N GLU A 413 -12.96 -24.98 -5.81
CA GLU A 413 -14.20 -25.34 -6.51
C GLU A 413 -15.33 -24.32 -6.29
N LYS A 414 -15.15 -23.40 -5.35
CA LYS A 414 -16.12 -22.37 -4.95
C LYS A 414 -15.63 -21.00 -5.37
N SER A 415 -16.58 -20.08 -5.58
CA SER A 415 -16.27 -18.73 -6.07
C SER A 415 -16.77 -17.61 -5.17
N ARG A 416 -17.82 -17.85 -4.37
CA ARG A 416 -18.54 -16.77 -3.71
C ARG A 416 -17.85 -16.28 -2.45
N ILE A 417 -17.71 -14.96 -2.35
CA ILE A 417 -17.32 -14.25 -1.13
C ILE A 417 -18.58 -13.57 -0.57
N LEU A 418 -19.02 -13.98 0.61
CA LEU A 418 -20.16 -13.38 1.32
C LEU A 418 -19.66 -12.36 2.35
N ILE A 419 -20.13 -11.13 2.25
CA ILE A 419 -19.76 -10.01 3.12
C ILE A 419 -20.97 -9.54 3.92
N PHE A 420 -20.80 -9.24 5.21
CA PHE A 420 -21.85 -8.56 5.98
C PHE A 420 -21.86 -7.06 5.64
N LYS A 421 -23.03 -6.49 5.32
CA LYS A 421 -23.17 -5.06 4.98
C LYS A 421 -22.62 -4.15 6.08
N GLY A 422 -21.99 -3.02 5.71
CA GLY A 422 -21.29 -2.13 6.62
C GLY A 422 -19.85 -2.52 6.94
N ASN A 423 -19.35 -3.64 6.42
CA ASN A 423 -17.97 -4.10 6.64
C ASN A 423 -16.93 -3.24 5.90
N TYR A 424 -15.78 -3.03 6.54
CA TYR A 424 -14.57 -2.45 5.97
C TYR A 424 -13.39 -3.42 6.05
N ALA A 425 -12.86 -3.82 4.90
CA ALA A 425 -11.77 -4.80 4.79
C ALA A 425 -10.42 -4.18 4.38
N GLY A 426 -10.40 -2.87 4.11
CA GLY A 426 -9.25 -2.18 3.52
C GLY A 426 -9.47 -1.84 2.05
N LYS A 427 -8.44 -1.26 1.43
CA LYS A 427 -8.54 -0.65 0.09
C LYS A 427 -7.56 -1.23 -0.94
N SER A 428 -6.87 -2.33 -0.66
CA SER A 428 -6.13 -3.08 -1.69
C SER A 428 -7.10 -3.61 -2.76
N LEU A 429 -6.68 -3.84 -4.01
CA LEU A 429 -7.55 -4.40 -5.06
C LEU A 429 -8.16 -5.78 -4.72
N ILE A 430 -7.58 -6.52 -3.77
CA ILE A 430 -8.14 -7.77 -3.26
C ILE A 430 -9.01 -7.48 -2.04
N SER A 431 -8.48 -6.84 -1.00
CA SER A 431 -9.21 -6.56 0.25
C SER A 431 -10.46 -5.72 0.04
N ILE A 432 -10.47 -4.83 -0.97
CA ILE A 432 -11.60 -3.95 -1.27
C ILE A 432 -12.88 -4.70 -1.65
N ASN A 433 -12.78 -5.97 -2.03
CA ASN A 433 -13.93 -6.84 -2.23
C ASN A 433 -14.70 -7.10 -0.92
N GLY A 434 -14.01 -7.06 0.22
CA GLY A 434 -14.63 -7.13 1.54
C GLY A 434 -15.15 -5.78 2.07
N THR A 435 -14.89 -4.67 1.40
CA THR A 435 -15.46 -3.36 1.76
C THR A 435 -16.82 -3.20 1.07
N GLU A 436 -17.84 -2.69 1.77
CA GLU A 436 -19.18 -2.53 1.16
C GLU A 436 -19.31 -1.22 0.38
N GLU A 437 -18.88 -0.11 0.97
CA GLU A 437 -19.13 1.26 0.50
C GLU A 437 -18.82 1.43 -1.00
N LYS A 438 -19.85 1.68 -1.80
CA LYS A 438 -19.74 1.73 -3.26
C LYS A 438 -18.81 2.83 -3.73
N PHE A 439 -18.87 3.99 -3.07
CA PHE A 439 -18.04 5.14 -3.41
C PHE A 439 -16.55 4.82 -3.36
N ASP A 440 -16.16 3.96 -2.40
CA ASP A 440 -14.77 3.54 -2.23
C ASP A 440 -14.31 2.53 -3.29
N ARG A 441 -15.20 2.01 -4.14
CA ARG A 441 -14.96 0.77 -4.92
C ARG A 441 -15.20 0.92 -6.42
N GLU A 442 -16.34 1.48 -6.80
CA GLU A 442 -16.77 1.57 -8.20
C GLU A 442 -15.73 2.24 -9.11
N PRO A 443 -15.01 3.30 -8.67
CA PRO A 443 -13.99 3.94 -9.50
C PRO A 443 -12.78 3.05 -9.86
N PHE A 444 -12.61 1.91 -9.18
CA PHE A 444 -11.48 1.00 -9.33
C PHE A 444 -11.84 -0.29 -10.08
N ALA A 445 -13.09 -0.40 -10.55
CA ALA A 445 -13.59 -1.53 -11.32
C ALA A 445 -12.75 -1.80 -12.61
N PRO A 446 -12.70 -3.05 -13.10
CA PRO A 446 -13.42 -4.22 -12.58
C PRO A 446 -12.85 -4.76 -11.26
N LEU A 447 -13.76 -5.22 -10.38
CA LEU A 447 -13.47 -5.86 -9.10
C LEU A 447 -13.92 -7.33 -9.14
N TYR A 448 -13.59 -8.12 -8.12
CA TYR A 448 -13.93 -9.55 -8.09
C TYR A 448 -15.43 -9.78 -8.34
N TRP A 449 -15.73 -10.74 -9.21
CA TRP A 449 -17.05 -10.86 -9.85
C TRP A 449 -18.11 -11.51 -8.96
N ASP A 450 -17.72 -12.32 -7.98
CA ASP A 450 -18.66 -13.13 -7.18
C ASP A 450 -18.67 -12.72 -5.70
N VAL A 451 -19.12 -11.49 -5.44
CA VAL A 451 -19.30 -10.96 -4.08
C VAL A 451 -20.77 -10.75 -3.79
N ALA A 452 -21.25 -11.28 -2.67
CA ALA A 452 -22.60 -11.08 -2.15
C ALA A 452 -22.58 -10.29 -0.83
N TYR A 453 -23.58 -9.44 -0.62
CA TYR A 453 -23.72 -8.61 0.59
C TYR A 453 -24.97 -8.98 1.38
N LEU A 454 -24.79 -9.41 2.62
CA LEU A 454 -25.87 -9.80 3.52
C LEU A 454 -26.19 -8.69 4.52
N ASP A 455 -27.47 -8.30 4.60
CA ASP A 455 -27.96 -7.43 5.67
C ASP A 455 -28.25 -8.22 6.95
N ILE A 456 -27.28 -8.19 7.85
CA ILE A 456 -27.31 -8.93 9.12
C ILE A 456 -28.24 -8.32 10.19
N PHE A 457 -28.75 -7.11 9.97
CA PHE A 457 -29.68 -6.45 10.90
C PHE A 457 -31.14 -6.59 10.46
N SER A 458 -31.39 -7.19 9.30
CA SER A 458 -32.73 -7.48 8.82
C SER A 458 -33.42 -8.60 9.62
N ALA A 459 -34.75 -8.61 9.61
CA ALA A 459 -35.54 -9.68 10.24
C ALA A 459 -35.29 -11.05 9.58
N GLN A 460 -34.86 -11.07 8.32
CA GLN A 460 -34.60 -12.27 7.52
C GLN A 460 -33.11 -12.68 7.51
N ALA A 461 -32.24 -12.03 8.30
CA ALA A 461 -30.80 -12.22 8.25
C ALA A 461 -30.38 -13.70 8.39
N GLU A 462 -30.96 -14.41 9.35
CA GLU A 462 -30.65 -15.82 9.63
C GLU A 462 -31.08 -16.75 8.47
N SER A 463 -32.31 -16.59 7.98
CA SER A 463 -32.80 -17.38 6.84
C SER A 463 -31.99 -17.09 5.57
N ALA A 464 -31.59 -15.84 5.35
CA ALA A 464 -30.80 -15.44 4.20
C ALA A 464 -29.35 -15.96 4.31
N LEU A 465 -28.73 -15.90 5.50
CA LEU A 465 -27.42 -16.50 5.74
C LEU A 465 -27.45 -18.01 5.49
N MET A 466 -28.45 -18.71 6.02
CA MET A 466 -28.60 -20.15 5.83
C MET A 466 -28.81 -20.53 4.36
N GLN A 467 -29.59 -19.74 3.62
CA GLN A 467 -29.78 -19.94 2.18
C GLN A 467 -28.46 -19.81 1.41
N GLU A 468 -27.67 -18.78 1.71
CA GLU A 468 -26.35 -18.55 1.11
C GLU A 468 -25.39 -19.71 1.45
N LEU A 469 -25.30 -20.12 2.72
CA LEU A 469 -24.46 -21.24 3.17
C LEU A 469 -24.85 -22.57 2.51
N GLN A 470 -26.15 -22.84 2.35
CA GLN A 470 -26.66 -24.05 1.71
C GLN A 470 -26.45 -24.09 0.19
N SER A 471 -26.10 -22.96 -0.45
CA SER A 471 -25.82 -22.92 -1.89
C SER A 471 -24.63 -23.80 -2.31
N GLY A 472 -23.73 -24.10 -1.38
CA GLY A 472 -22.47 -24.82 -1.66
C GLY A 472 -21.43 -24.00 -2.42
N THR A 473 -21.70 -22.73 -2.71
CA THR A 473 -20.84 -21.88 -3.57
C THR A 473 -19.88 -20.96 -2.80
N ILE A 474 -20.01 -20.87 -1.47
CA ILE A 474 -19.26 -19.93 -0.63
C ILE A 474 -17.86 -20.45 -0.32
N ALA A 475 -16.86 -19.72 -0.79
CA ALA A 475 -15.46 -19.91 -0.44
C ALA A 475 -15.09 -19.17 0.87
N LEU A 476 -15.70 -18.00 1.12
CA LEU A 476 -15.41 -17.17 2.29
C LEU A 476 -16.65 -16.43 2.77
N VAL A 477 -16.87 -16.42 4.10
CA VAL A 477 -17.71 -15.45 4.79
C VAL A 477 -16.79 -14.48 5.53
N TRP A 478 -16.91 -13.18 5.27
CA TRP A 478 -16.03 -12.17 5.86
C TRP A 478 -16.85 -11.08 6.56
N PHE A 479 -16.46 -10.79 7.82
CA PHE A 479 -17.09 -9.78 8.64
C PHE A 479 -16.19 -9.32 9.79
N GLU A 480 -16.38 -8.08 10.24
CA GLU A 480 -15.91 -7.57 11.53
C GLU A 480 -16.88 -8.00 12.65
N VAL A 481 -16.37 -8.48 13.78
CA VAL A 481 -17.22 -8.83 14.96
C VAL A 481 -17.96 -7.60 15.48
N MET A 482 -17.30 -6.46 15.46
CA MET A 482 -17.87 -5.14 15.70
C MET A 482 -17.44 -4.24 14.55
N GLN A 483 -18.39 -3.70 13.81
CA GLN A 483 -18.12 -2.88 12.63
C GLN A 483 -17.44 -1.57 13.04
N GLY A 484 -16.22 -1.31 12.55
CA GLY A 484 -15.42 -0.18 13.02
C GLY A 484 -16.07 1.18 12.77
N ASN A 485 -16.73 1.37 11.62
CA ASN A 485 -17.31 2.66 11.24
C ASN A 485 -18.65 2.96 11.93
N SER A 486 -19.51 1.96 12.08
CA SER A 486 -20.86 2.10 12.66
C SER A 486 -20.92 1.76 14.14
N LEU A 487 -19.90 1.09 14.68
CA LEU A 487 -19.86 0.49 16.02
C LEU A 487 -20.98 -0.52 16.27
N ASN A 488 -21.62 -1.04 15.21
CA ASN A 488 -22.63 -2.07 15.33
C ASN A 488 -21.96 -3.42 15.60
N GLN A 489 -22.45 -4.12 16.62
CA GLN A 489 -22.03 -5.49 16.90
C GLN A 489 -22.79 -6.47 16.02
N VAL A 490 -22.09 -7.44 15.43
CA VAL A 490 -22.74 -8.53 14.70
C VAL A 490 -23.59 -9.36 15.68
N PRO A 491 -24.88 -9.62 15.37
CA PRO A 491 -25.74 -10.40 16.26
C PRO A 491 -25.15 -11.80 16.55
N SER A 492 -25.01 -12.17 17.83
CA SER A 492 -24.40 -13.45 18.23
C SER A 492 -25.07 -14.66 17.59
N ARG A 493 -26.39 -14.61 17.38
CA ARG A 493 -27.16 -15.66 16.69
C ARG A 493 -26.73 -15.96 15.24
N LEU A 494 -25.92 -15.09 14.62
CA LEU A 494 -25.37 -15.31 13.28
C LEU A 494 -23.92 -15.81 13.32
N ILE A 495 -23.30 -15.82 14.50
CA ILE A 495 -21.92 -16.28 14.74
C ILE A 495 -21.93 -17.67 15.37
N ASP A 496 -22.82 -17.88 16.35
CA ASP A 496 -23.09 -19.17 17.00
C ASP A 496 -23.75 -20.15 16.03
#